data_AF-A0AAU0BEB9-F1
#
_entry.id   AF-A0AAU0BEB9-F1
#
_cell.length_a   1.000
_cell.length_b   1.000
_cell.length_c   1.000
_cell.angle_alpha   90.00
_cell.angle_beta   90.00
_cell.angle_gamma   90.00
#
_symmetry.space_group_name_H-M   'P 1'
#
loop_
_entity.id
_entity.type
_entity.pdbx_description
1 polymer ?
#
loop_
_entity_poly.entity_id
_entity_poly.type
_entity_poly.pdbx_seq_one_letter_code
_entity_poly.pdbx_strand_id
1 'polypeptide(L)'
;MATAHNLFLLIAAGLNALAALLHLGCIAAGPAGYRLLGAGDGMAQMASAGHWYPTVVTLIIVTILLVWALYALSGAGLVRRLPLLRWVLLAITGVYLLRGLFFVPLMAHFPGNSMTFWYASSVICLAFGIVHAVGLRQSWSRL
;
A
#
# COMPACT_ATOMS: atom_id res chain seq x y z
N MET A 1 -21.95 2.12 -25.64
CA MET A 1 -21.97 2.95 -24.41
C MET A 1 -20.60 2.83 -23.76
N ALA A 2 -19.82 3.90 -23.68
CA ALA A 2 -18.54 3.85 -22.98
C ALA A 2 -18.84 3.57 -21.50
N THR A 3 -18.42 2.42 -20.99
CA THR A 3 -18.44 2.12 -19.56
C THR A 3 -17.59 3.18 -18.87
N ALA A 4 -18.23 4.13 -18.18
CA ALA A 4 -17.52 5.11 -17.39
C ALA A 4 -16.73 4.39 -16.30
N HIS A 5 -15.40 4.41 -16.43
CA HIS A 5 -14.49 3.83 -15.45
C HIS A 5 -14.71 4.47 -14.08
N ASN A 6 -14.55 3.70 -13.01
CA ASN A 6 -14.63 4.26 -11.66
C ASN A 6 -13.36 5.06 -11.36
N LEU A 7 -13.47 6.39 -11.37
CA LEU A 7 -12.34 7.30 -11.15
C LEU A 7 -11.67 7.08 -9.79
N PHE A 8 -12.42 6.81 -8.72
CA PHE A 8 -11.84 6.57 -7.39
C PHE A 8 -11.00 5.30 -7.37
N LEU A 9 -11.45 4.23 -8.03
CA LEU A 9 -10.66 3.00 -8.15
C LEU A 9 -9.45 3.15 -9.09
N LEU A 10 -9.52 4.02 -10.11
CA LEU A 10 -8.35 4.40 -10.91
C LEU A 10 -7.32 5.17 -10.07
N ILE A 11 -7.77 6.15 -9.27
CA ILE A 11 -6.90 6.89 -8.35
C ILE A 11 -6.31 5.91 -7.32
N ALA A 12 -7.12 5.03 -6.74
CA ALA A 12 -6.65 4.00 -5.83
C ALA A 12 -5.55 3.11 -6.44
N ALA A 13 -5.73 2.70 -7.70
CA ALA A 13 -4.71 1.94 -8.42
C ALA A 13 -3.40 2.74 -8.59
N GLY A 14 -3.50 4.00 -9.02
CA GLY A 14 -2.35 4.89 -9.17
C GLY A 14 -1.61 5.13 -7.86
N LEU A 15 -2.35 5.34 -6.76
CA LEU A 15 -1.79 5.49 -5.41
C LEU A 15 -1.04 4.23 -4.95
N ASN A 16 -1.60 3.05 -5.18
CA ASN A 16 -0.94 1.78 -4.88
C ASN A 16 0.33 1.58 -5.71
N ALA A 17 0.28 1.88 -7.02
CA ALA A 17 1.44 1.79 -7.90
C ALA A 17 2.55 2.79 -7.50
N LEU A 18 2.19 4.03 -7.16
CA LEU A 18 3.14 5.04 -6.69
C LEU A 18 3.81 4.60 -5.37
N ALA A 19 3.03 4.05 -4.44
CA ALA A 19 3.58 3.51 -3.20
C ALA A 19 4.54 2.35 -3.47
N ALA A 20 4.23 1.45 -4.39
CA ALA A 20 5.12 0.37 -4.80
C ALA A 20 6.44 0.91 -5.38
N LEU A 21 6.38 1.92 -6.27
CA LEU A 21 7.57 2.56 -6.83
C LEU A 21 8.42 3.25 -5.76
N LEU A 22 7.80 3.90 -4.77
CA LEU A 22 8.50 4.51 -3.64
C LEU A 22 9.27 3.46 -2.82
N HIS A 23 8.71 2.26 -2.62
CA HIS A 23 9.40 1.16 -1.94
C HIS A 23 10.55 0.58 -2.78
N LEU A 24 10.39 0.49 -4.11
CA LEU A 24 11.52 0.15 -4.99
C LEU A 24 12.62 1.20 -4.94
N GLY A 25 12.25 2.48 -4.90
CA GLY A 25 13.19 3.59 -4.72
C GLY A 25 13.94 3.51 -3.39
N CYS A 26 13.29 3.06 -2.31
CA CYS A 26 13.94 2.80 -1.02
C CYS A 26 15.04 1.75 -1.14
N ILE A 27 14.78 0.63 -1.82
CA ILE A 27 15.79 -0.41 -2.07
C ILE A 27 16.95 0.18 -2.88
N ALA A 28 16.65 0.91 -3.96
CA ALA A 28 17.67 1.51 -4.83
C ALA A 28 18.54 2.54 -4.10
N ALA A 29 17.96 3.31 -3.16
CA ALA A 29 18.68 4.27 -2.32
C ALA A 29 19.45 3.62 -1.15
N GLY A 30 19.29 2.30 -0.95
CA GLY A 30 20.01 1.53 0.07
C GLY A 30 19.74 2.02 1.50
N PRO A 31 20.76 2.03 2.40
CA PRO A 31 20.58 2.40 3.81
C PRO A 31 19.94 3.77 4.04
N ALA A 32 20.24 4.75 3.17
CA ALA A 32 19.66 6.08 3.25
C ALA A 32 18.15 6.07 2.94
N GLY A 33 17.72 5.24 1.99
CA GLY A 33 16.30 5.02 1.67
C GLY A 33 15.51 4.49 2.86
N TYR A 34 16.05 3.46 3.53
CA TYR A 34 15.40 2.89 4.72
C TYR A 34 15.27 3.89 5.87
N ARG A 35 16.29 4.74 6.10
CA ARG A 35 16.19 5.83 7.08
C ARG A 35 15.20 6.91 6.66
N LEU A 36 15.21 7.31 5.39
CA LEU A 36 14.30 8.33 4.85
C LEU A 36 12.84 7.91 4.98
N LEU A 37 12.53 6.64 4.70
CA LEU A 37 11.20 6.08 4.92
C LEU A 37 10.90 5.81 6.40
N GLY A 38 11.87 5.97 7.30
CA GLY A 38 11.68 5.77 8.74
C GLY A 38 11.51 4.31 9.14
N ALA A 39 12.07 3.36 8.38
CA ALA A 39 12.08 1.92 8.67
C ALA A 39 13.02 1.54 9.84
N GLY A 40 13.61 2.54 10.50
CA GLY A 40 14.50 2.38 11.65
C GLY A 40 15.96 2.11 11.29
N ASP A 41 16.84 2.36 12.26
CA ASP A 41 18.28 2.19 12.09
C ASP A 41 18.67 0.72 11.90
N GLY A 42 17.93 -0.22 12.49
CA GLY A 42 18.17 -1.65 12.31
C GLY A 42 18.07 -2.08 10.84
N MET A 43 17.03 -1.64 10.12
CA MET A 43 16.86 -1.94 8.69
C MET A 43 17.98 -1.33 7.85
N ALA A 44 18.36 -0.09 8.17
CA ALA A 44 19.42 0.60 7.44
C ALA A 44 20.81 -0.01 7.68
N GLN A 45 21.11 -0.44 8.91
CA GLN A 45 22.35 -1.12 9.25
C GLN A 45 22.43 -2.49 8.55
N MET A 46 21.36 -3.28 8.60
CA MET A 46 21.27 -4.54 7.86
C MET A 46 21.51 -4.32 6.36
N ALA A 47 20.89 -3.28 5.77
CA ALA A 47 21.11 -2.95 4.38
C ALA A 47 22.57 -2.55 4.09
N SER A 48 23.24 -1.80 4.99
CA SER A 48 24.65 -1.44 4.82
C SER A 48 25.60 -2.63 4.94
N ALA A 49 25.22 -3.64 5.71
CA ALA A 49 25.95 -4.89 5.85
C ALA A 49 25.69 -5.88 4.69
N GLY A 50 24.90 -5.50 3.68
CA GLY A 50 24.54 -6.37 2.56
C GLY A 50 23.56 -7.50 2.95
N HIS A 51 22.87 -7.38 4.08
CA HIS A 51 21.93 -8.39 4.53
C HIS A 51 20.69 -8.42 3.62
N TRP A 52 20.19 -9.61 3.28
CA TRP A 52 19.10 -9.79 2.32
C TRP A 52 17.73 -9.34 2.86
N TYR A 53 17.55 -9.39 4.18
CA TYR A 53 16.25 -9.21 4.85
C TYR A 53 15.54 -7.89 4.49
N PRO A 54 16.17 -6.69 4.56
CA PRO A 54 15.50 -5.44 4.21
C PRO A 54 14.92 -5.45 2.78
N THR A 55 15.72 -5.92 1.82
CA THR A 55 15.34 -6.00 0.41
C THR A 55 14.17 -6.94 0.20
N VAL A 56 14.21 -8.15 0.76
CA VAL A 56 13.14 -9.14 0.58
C VAL A 56 11.83 -8.68 1.21
N VAL A 57 11.85 -8.15 2.44
CA VAL A 57 10.64 -7.61 3.08
C VAL A 57 10.04 -6.48 2.24
N THR A 58 10.88 -5.58 1.73
CA THR A 58 10.42 -4.45 0.92
C THR A 58 9.86 -4.92 -0.42
N LEU A 59 10.44 -5.92 -1.06
CA LEU A 59 9.90 -6.54 -2.28
C LEU A 59 8.56 -7.24 -2.06
N ILE A 60 8.36 -7.85 -0.90
CA ILE A 60 7.05 -8.41 -0.52
C ILE A 60 6.00 -7.28 -0.46
N ILE A 61 6.32 -6.15 0.18
CA ILE A 61 5.43 -4.98 0.24
C ILE A 61 5.12 -4.46 -1.17
N VAL A 62 6.14 -4.29 -2.01
CA VAL A 62 5.98 -3.89 -3.42
C VAL A 62 5.02 -4.81 -4.15
N THR A 63 5.19 -6.12 -4.01
CA THR A 63 4.36 -7.13 -4.68
C THR A 63 2.90 -7.02 -4.23
N ILE A 64 2.66 -6.90 -2.92
CA ILE A 64 1.31 -6.73 -2.35
C ILE A 64 0.66 -5.47 -2.93
N LEU A 65 1.36 -4.33 -2.93
CA LEU A 65 0.84 -3.06 -3.45
C LEU A 65 0.54 -3.13 -4.95
N LEU A 66 1.38 -3.80 -5.75
CA LEU A 66 1.12 -4.02 -7.18
C LEU A 66 -0.11 -4.90 -7.40
N VAL A 67 -0.29 -5.96 -6.62
CA VAL A 67 -1.50 -6.79 -6.66
C VAL A 67 -2.73 -5.94 -6.32
N TRP A 68 -2.66 -5.11 -5.29
CA TRP A 68 -3.77 -4.23 -4.92
C TRP A 68 -4.07 -3.18 -5.99
N ALA A 69 -3.04 -2.65 -6.68
CA ALA A 69 -3.21 -1.79 -7.84
C ALA A 69 -3.96 -2.51 -8.97
N LEU A 70 -3.58 -3.76 -9.28
CA LEU A 70 -4.25 -4.57 -10.30
C LEU A 70 -5.72 -4.85 -9.95
N TYR A 71 -6.02 -5.15 -8.67
CA TYR A 71 -7.40 -5.31 -8.20
C TYR A 71 -8.20 -4.01 -8.29
N ALA A 72 -7.60 -2.86 -7.97
CA ALA A 72 -8.23 -1.56 -8.14
C ALA A 72 -8.50 -1.22 -9.62
N LEU A 73 -7.55 -1.50 -10.53
CA LEU A 73 -7.77 -1.37 -11.98
C LEU A 73 -8.90 -2.28 -12.49
N SER A 74 -8.97 -3.50 -11.94
CA SER A 74 -10.02 -4.46 -12.28
C SER A 74 -11.39 -3.96 -11.82
N GLY A 75 -11.46 -3.43 -10.59
CA GLY A 75 -12.68 -2.80 -10.06
C GLY A 75 -13.07 -1.49 -10.75
N ALA A 76 -12.10 -0.78 -11.32
CA ALA A 76 -12.33 0.40 -12.14
C ALA A 76 -12.89 0.07 -13.53
N GLY A 77 -12.82 -1.19 -13.96
CA GLY A 77 -13.23 -1.65 -15.29
C GLY A 77 -12.17 -1.48 -16.37
N LEU A 78 -10.92 -1.13 -16.02
CA LEU A 78 -9.85 -0.91 -17.00
C LEU A 78 -9.19 -2.24 -17.45
N VAL A 79 -9.16 -3.24 -16.58
CA VAL A 79 -8.65 -4.58 -16.88
C VAL A 79 -9.73 -5.63 -16.67
N ARG A 80 -9.49 -6.85 -17.18
CA ARG A 80 -10.34 -8.03 -16.95
C ARG A 80 -10.71 -8.17 -15.47
N ARG A 81 -11.96 -8.58 -15.22
CA ARG A 81 -12.44 -8.94 -13.88
C ARG A 81 -11.58 -10.05 -13.27
N LEU A 82 -10.94 -9.76 -12.15
CA LEU A 82 -10.13 -10.68 -11.37
C LEU A 82 -10.99 -11.55 -10.43
N PRO A 83 -10.51 -12.73 -9.99
CA PRO A 83 -11.26 -13.59 -9.08
C PRO A 83 -11.47 -12.90 -7.73
N LEU A 84 -12.65 -13.12 -7.14
CA LEU A 84 -13.05 -12.60 -5.82
C LEU A 84 -12.97 -11.07 -5.69
N LEU A 85 -13.05 -10.33 -6.80
CA LEU A 85 -12.82 -8.89 -6.88
C LEU A 85 -13.50 -8.07 -5.77
N ARG A 86 -14.80 -8.26 -5.56
CA ARG A 86 -15.56 -7.56 -4.51
C ARG A 86 -15.00 -7.80 -3.11
N TRP A 87 -14.68 -9.05 -2.78
CA TRP A 87 -14.18 -9.44 -1.47
C TRP A 87 -12.74 -8.97 -1.26
N VAL A 88 -11.90 -9.05 -2.28
CA VAL A 88 -10.52 -8.56 -2.21
C VAL A 88 -10.48 -7.04 -2.06
N LEU A 89 -11.28 -6.29 -2.82
CA LEU A 89 -11.37 -4.82 -2.65
C LEU A 89 -11.90 -4.43 -1.27
N LEU A 90 -12.88 -5.16 -0.74
CA LEU A 90 -13.34 -4.98 0.64
C LEU A 90 -12.23 -5.24 1.65
N ALA A 91 -11.47 -6.31 1.48
CA ALA A 91 -10.32 -6.64 2.34
C ALA A 91 -9.21 -5.58 2.25
N ILE A 92 -8.84 -5.13 1.05
CA ILE A 92 -7.84 -4.06 0.85
C ILE A 92 -8.29 -2.78 1.56
N THR A 93 -9.55 -2.38 1.37
CA THR A 93 -10.13 -1.22 2.04
C THR A 93 -10.04 -1.37 3.55
N GLY A 94 -10.43 -2.53 4.09
CA GLY A 94 -10.34 -2.85 5.50
C GLY A 94 -8.91 -2.77 6.04
N VAL A 95 -7.94 -3.36 5.36
CA VAL A 95 -6.52 -3.32 5.75
C VAL A 95 -6.01 -1.88 5.82
N TYR A 96 -6.30 -1.06 4.81
CA TYR A 96 -5.87 0.35 4.82
C TYR A 96 -6.47 1.16 5.96
N LEU A 97 -7.78 1.03 6.20
CA LEU A 97 -8.46 1.74 7.27
C LEU A 97 -7.98 1.27 8.64
N LEU A 98 -7.87 -0.05 8.85
CA LEU A 98 -7.38 -0.62 10.11
C LEU A 98 -5.95 -0.18 10.39
N ARG A 99 -5.07 -0.25 9.39
CA ARG A 99 -3.68 0.19 9.50
C ARG A 99 -3.60 1.68 9.82
N GLY A 100 -4.42 2.52 9.17
CA GLY A 100 -4.45 3.96 9.42
C GLY A 100 -4.97 4.35 10.82
N LEU A 101 -5.97 3.62 11.34
CA LEU A 101 -6.63 3.93 12.62
C LEU A 101 -5.96 3.28 13.83
N PHE A 102 -5.46 2.05 13.69
CA PHE A 102 -4.95 1.24 14.80
C PHE A 102 -3.42 1.13 14.78
N PHE A 103 -2.72 2.17 14.35
CA PHE A 103 -1.26 2.14 14.27
C PHE A 103 -0.58 2.03 15.65
N VAL A 104 -1.19 2.55 16.72
CA VAL A 104 -0.63 2.52 18.09
C VAL A 104 -0.41 1.08 18.59
N PRO A 105 -1.40 0.17 18.57
CA PRO A 105 -1.16 -1.25 18.86
C PRO A 105 -0.11 -1.92 17.95
N LEU A 106 -0.02 -1.49 16.69
CA LEU A 106 0.96 -2.03 15.73
C LEU A 106 2.40 -1.64 16.09
N MET A 107 2.63 -0.51 16.76
CA MET A 107 3.97 -0.05 17.15
C MET A 107 4.73 -1.08 17.99
N ALA A 108 4.02 -1.83 18.86
CA ALA A 108 4.61 -2.85 19.71
C ALA A 108 5.22 -4.03 18.91
N HIS A 109 4.72 -4.28 17.69
CA HIS A 109 5.16 -5.38 16.84
C HIS A 109 6.28 -4.98 15.86
N PHE A 110 6.47 -3.68 15.62
CA PHE A 110 7.46 -3.13 14.70
C PHE A 110 8.30 -2.04 15.39
N PRO A 111 9.11 -2.41 16.39
CA PRO A 111 9.96 -1.47 17.10
C PRO A 111 11.06 -0.89 16.20
N GLY A 112 11.50 0.33 16.51
CA GLY A 112 12.58 1.00 15.79
C GLY A 112 12.13 1.91 14.63
N ASN A 113 10.88 1.80 14.18
CA ASN A 113 10.30 2.76 13.24
C ASN A 113 10.13 4.14 13.88
N SER A 114 10.37 5.20 13.11
CA SER A 114 10.26 6.57 13.62
C SER A 114 8.81 6.99 13.87
N MET A 115 8.58 7.93 14.80
CA MET A 115 7.23 8.48 15.02
C MET A 115 6.68 9.18 13.77
N THR A 116 7.54 9.87 13.02
CA THR A 116 7.17 10.49 11.75
C THR A 116 6.68 9.45 10.75
N PHE A 117 7.34 8.28 10.66
CA PHE A 117 6.85 7.18 9.82
C PHE A 117 5.46 6.75 10.25
N TRP A 118 5.24 6.50 11.55
CA TRP A 118 3.95 6.06 12.06
C TRP A 118 2.82 7.04 11.71
N TYR A 119 3.00 8.33 11.97
CA TYR A 119 1.98 9.33 11.63
C TYR A 119 1.79 9.48 10.12
N ALA A 120 2.86 9.72 9.36
CA ALA A 120 2.78 9.99 7.93
C ALA A 120 2.15 8.81 7.19
N SER A 121 2.64 7.60 7.46
CA SER A 121 2.15 6.41 6.78
C SER A 121 0.72 6.05 7.21
N SER A 122 0.29 6.38 8.44
CA SER A 122 -1.08 6.12 8.89
C SER A 122 -2.08 7.06 8.23
N VAL A 123 -1.72 8.34 8.09
CA VAL A 123 -2.49 9.31 7.31
C VAL A 123 -2.60 8.86 5.85
N ILE A 124 -1.49 8.43 5.24
CA ILE A 124 -1.47 7.92 3.86
C ILE A 124 -2.39 6.69 3.73
N CYS A 125 -2.26 5.71 4.61
CA CYS A 125 -3.11 4.51 4.57
C CYS A 125 -4.59 4.83 4.81
N LEU A 126 -4.92 5.76 5.71
CA LEU A 126 -6.29 6.20 5.91
C LEU A 126 -6.85 6.87 4.64
N ALA A 127 -6.07 7.75 4.00
CA ALA A 127 -6.45 8.37 2.73
C ALA A 127 -6.67 7.32 1.62
N PHE A 128 -5.77 6.34 1.50
CA PHE A 128 -5.92 5.25 0.52
C PHE A 128 -7.18 4.44 0.81
N GLY A 129 -7.44 4.11 2.08
CA GLY A 129 -8.63 3.39 2.53
C GLY A 129 -9.92 4.15 2.21
N ILE A 130 -9.96 5.47 2.40
CA ILE A 130 -11.12 6.30 2.04
C ILE A 130 -11.36 6.30 0.53
N VAL A 131 -10.31 6.48 -0.28
CA VAL A 131 -10.41 6.44 -1.75
C VAL A 131 -10.93 5.07 -2.22
N HIS A 132 -10.38 3.98 -1.68
CA HIS A 132 -10.86 2.62 -1.94
C HIS A 132 -12.32 2.42 -1.50
N ALA A 133 -12.70 2.87 -0.31
CA ALA A 133 -14.06 2.73 0.20
C ALA A 133 -15.09 3.46 -0.67
N VAL A 134 -14.79 4.68 -1.11
CA VAL A 134 -15.66 5.45 -2.00
C VAL A 134 -15.80 4.75 -3.35
N GLY A 135 -14.69 4.30 -3.93
CA GLY A 135 -14.68 3.55 -5.19
C GLY A 135 -15.45 2.23 -5.11
N LEU A 136 -15.23 1.47 -4.04
CA LEU A 136 -15.92 0.21 -3.75
C LEU A 136 -17.43 0.42 -3.61
N ARG A 137 -17.85 1.46 -2.88
CA ARG A 137 -19.28 1.80 -2.71
C ARG A 137 -19.94 2.18 -4.03
N GLN A 138 -19.27 2.97 -4.87
CA GLN A 138 -19.77 3.38 -6.19
C GLN A 138 -19.84 2.24 -7.22
N SER A 139 -19.01 1.21 -7.06
CA SER A 139 -18.97 0.05 -7.96
C SER A 139 -19.67 -1.19 -7.40
N TRP A 140 -20.20 -1.15 -6.17
CA TRP A 140 -20.66 -2.33 -5.42
C TRP A 140 -21.65 -3.23 -6.17
N SER A 141 -22.63 -2.65 -6.86
CA SER A 141 -23.64 -3.41 -7.63
C SER A 141 -23.08 -4.07 -8.89
N ARG A 142 -21.88 -3.68 -9.33
CA ARG A 142 -21.22 -4.14 -10.56
C ARG A 142 -20.08 -5.14 -10.29
N LEU A 143 -19.60 -5.24 -9.04
CA LEU A 143 -18.45 -6.05 -8.61
C LEU A 143 -18.84 -7.43 -8.11
#